data_AF-A0AAD9QAN6-F1
#
_entry.id   AF-A0AAD9QAN6-F1
#
_cell.length_a   1.000
_cell.length_b   1.000
_cell.length_c   1.000
_cell.angle_alpha   90.00
_cell.angle_beta   90.00
_cell.angle_gamma   90.00
#
_symmetry.space_group_name_H-M   'P 1'
#
loop_
_entity.id
_entity.type
_entity.pdbx_description
1 polymer ?
#
loop_
_entity_poly.entity_id
_entity_poly.type
_entity_poly.pdbx_seq_one_letter_code
_entity_poly.pdbx_strand_id
1 'polypeptide(L)'
;MSTEQILPIGLWKPCEARKQFRTNPDLEGKSSSGYCAGYLQANLAILPASLADDFEQFCEINKAPCPLLYRSGVGEVTAGSFASDSDVSSKHLKELQCINVYNQHTLYTLGSFSCPMVVSMRPIKKDQIEKAVVVTSAYNSVHGAPIHIGDPTVIGIHNVNRPEFGCPSDIGDLIPVFWACGVTSSLAVRSAKSPLSFSHYPGSMFICDVTVDEYFTTHKAEHGKEEPRLVTLADHPNYLASVCSASAMTKIDKLAEILWRSPRQVGVSNGHLPFGDAFLKIAVRLSHASSIVICFLHENEILSTQRASTSDGILALLALVKAFQALHKKVRILTQHGTHLLQEKITACLAEEQITTDLVRVIEWDDSYDVKERLFDGKINHRLDAMVALQSVTKTENNKRDENDPFERFLQEGK
;
A
#
# COMPACT_ATOMS: atom_id res chain seq x y z
N MET A 1 31.74 -48.66 0.79
CA MET A 1 30.42 -48.05 0.47
C MET A 1 29.85 -47.55 1.78
N SER A 2 30.09 -46.27 2.11
CA SER A 2 29.44 -45.61 3.23
C SER A 2 28.04 -45.24 2.77
N THR A 3 27.03 -45.87 3.35
CA THR A 3 25.64 -45.42 3.27
C THR A 3 25.56 -44.04 3.90
N GLU A 4 25.59 -42.99 3.09
CA GLU A 4 25.21 -41.63 3.51
C GLU A 4 23.80 -41.74 4.09
N GLN A 5 23.70 -41.63 5.42
CA GLN A 5 22.41 -41.49 6.09
C GLN A 5 21.72 -40.27 5.51
N ILE A 6 20.64 -40.49 4.75
CA ILE A 6 19.77 -39.43 4.27
C ILE A 6 19.17 -38.79 5.53
N LEU A 7 19.76 -37.68 5.97
CA LEU A 7 19.22 -36.87 7.06
C LEU A 7 17.75 -36.57 6.75
N PRO A 8 16.85 -36.63 7.75
CA PRO A 8 15.44 -36.38 7.52
C PRO A 8 15.23 -34.97 6.95
N ILE A 9 14.20 -34.84 6.11
CA ILE A 9 13.69 -33.59 5.52
C ILE A 9 13.58 -32.54 6.64
N GLY A 10 14.47 -31.55 6.65
CA GLY A 10 14.50 -30.47 7.65
C GLY A 10 15.83 -30.25 8.40
N LEU A 11 16.82 -31.15 8.30
CA LEU A 11 18.12 -31.01 8.99
C LEU A 11 19.34 -30.77 8.07
N TRP A 12 19.13 -30.60 6.77
CA TRP A 12 20.23 -30.36 5.83
C TRP A 12 20.88 -29.00 6.06
N LYS A 13 22.21 -28.97 5.93
CA LYS A 13 22.94 -27.71 5.70
C LYS A 13 22.61 -27.19 4.29
N PRO A 14 22.71 -25.87 4.04
CA PRO A 14 22.42 -25.29 2.73
C PRO A 14 23.11 -25.98 1.54
N CYS A 15 24.40 -26.29 1.65
CA CYS A 15 25.15 -26.98 0.60
C CYS A 15 24.63 -28.40 0.32
N GLU A 16 24.25 -29.14 1.38
CA GLU A 16 23.66 -30.48 1.26
C GLU A 16 22.30 -30.40 0.57
N ALA A 17 21.47 -29.42 0.94
CA ALA A 17 20.18 -29.21 0.30
C ALA A 17 20.34 -28.87 -1.20
N ARG A 18 21.23 -27.93 -1.55
CA ARG A 18 21.53 -27.59 -2.95
C ARG A 18 22.03 -28.81 -3.73
N LYS A 19 22.90 -29.63 -3.15
CA LYS A 19 23.35 -30.90 -3.73
C LYS A 19 22.16 -31.84 -4.00
N GLN A 20 21.28 -32.04 -3.02
CA GLN A 20 20.09 -32.88 -3.15
C GLN A 20 19.15 -32.39 -4.27
N PHE A 21 18.83 -31.09 -4.31
CA PHE A 21 18.01 -30.52 -5.38
C PHE A 21 18.64 -30.67 -6.78
N ARG A 22 19.97 -30.70 -6.86
CA ARG A 22 20.71 -30.88 -8.12
C ARG A 22 20.74 -32.34 -8.59
N THR A 23 20.82 -33.30 -7.67
CA THR A 23 21.10 -34.70 -8.00
C THR A 23 19.92 -35.65 -7.81
N ASN A 24 18.88 -35.26 -7.07
CA ASN A 24 17.73 -36.10 -6.76
C ASN A 24 16.51 -35.73 -7.63
N PRO A 25 16.13 -36.56 -8.62
CA PRO A 25 14.98 -36.30 -9.48
C PRO A 25 13.64 -36.20 -8.72
N ASP A 26 13.50 -36.87 -7.58
CA ASP A 26 12.25 -36.85 -6.79
C ASP A 26 11.97 -35.48 -6.16
N LEU A 27 13.00 -34.63 -6.07
CA LEU A 27 12.92 -33.27 -5.56
C LEU A 27 12.67 -32.22 -6.65
N GLU A 28 12.62 -32.62 -7.93
CA GLU A 28 12.39 -31.69 -9.02
C GLU A 28 11.02 -31.00 -8.90
N GLY A 29 11.00 -29.66 -8.84
CA GLY A 29 9.78 -28.87 -8.66
C GLY A 29 9.15 -28.98 -7.27
N LYS A 30 9.80 -29.64 -6.31
CA LYS A 30 9.35 -29.65 -4.91
C LYS A 30 9.65 -28.32 -4.24
N SER A 31 8.86 -28.00 -3.21
CA SER A 31 9.07 -26.80 -2.43
C SER A 31 10.35 -26.87 -1.59
N SER A 32 11.07 -25.75 -1.49
CA SER A 32 12.17 -25.52 -0.55
C SER A 32 11.68 -25.14 0.86
N SER A 33 10.37 -25.02 1.06
CA SER A 33 9.78 -24.68 2.36
C SER A 33 10.12 -25.74 3.41
N GLY A 34 10.53 -25.30 4.60
CA GLY A 34 10.90 -26.18 5.71
C GLY A 34 12.31 -26.77 5.64
N TYR A 35 13.05 -26.59 4.53
CA TYR A 35 14.46 -26.95 4.45
C TYR A 35 15.35 -25.81 4.95
N CYS A 36 16.44 -26.16 5.65
CA CYS A 36 17.47 -25.22 6.12
C CYS A 36 16.87 -24.06 6.94
N ALA A 37 16.07 -24.37 7.98
CA ALA A 37 15.47 -23.35 8.83
C ALA A 37 16.52 -22.38 9.42
N GLY A 38 16.23 -21.07 9.37
CA GLY A 38 17.14 -20.01 9.81
C GLY A 38 18.08 -19.49 8.71
N TYR A 39 18.20 -20.19 7.58
CA TYR A 39 18.95 -19.70 6.42
C TYR A 39 18.10 -18.86 5.49
N LEU A 40 18.73 -17.87 4.85
CA LEU A 40 18.06 -17.02 3.86
C LEU A 40 17.68 -17.86 2.64
N GLN A 41 16.47 -17.65 2.14
CA GLN A 41 16.02 -18.20 0.86
C GLN A 41 15.67 -17.04 -0.07
N ALA A 42 16.16 -17.10 -1.31
CA ALA A 42 16.03 -16.03 -2.29
C ALA A 42 15.19 -16.48 -3.50
N ASN A 43 14.41 -15.54 -4.02
CA ASN A 43 13.83 -15.68 -5.35
C ASN A 43 14.95 -15.49 -6.39
N LEU A 44 14.78 -16.11 -7.57
CA LEU A 44 15.75 -16.04 -8.66
C LEU A 44 15.12 -15.41 -9.92
N ALA A 45 15.86 -14.51 -10.56
CA ALA A 45 15.56 -13.94 -11.86
C ALA A 45 16.83 -13.98 -12.73
N ILE A 46 16.73 -14.55 -13.93
CA ILE A 46 17.81 -14.59 -14.93
C ILE A 46 17.25 -13.93 -16.18
N LEU A 47 17.99 -12.98 -16.74
CA LEU A 47 17.57 -12.21 -17.91
C LEU A 47 18.78 -11.83 -18.78
N PRO A 48 18.57 -11.47 -20.06
CA PRO A 48 19.65 -10.96 -20.91
C PRO A 48 20.32 -9.73 -20.30
N ALA A 49 21.63 -9.57 -20.55
CA ALA A 49 22.41 -8.44 -20.06
C ALA A 49 21.81 -7.08 -20.46
N SER A 50 21.18 -6.99 -21.63
CA SER A 50 20.52 -5.77 -22.12
C SER A 50 19.31 -5.31 -21.29
N LEU A 51 18.75 -6.18 -20.44
CA LEU A 51 17.61 -5.86 -19.57
C LEU A 51 18.04 -5.71 -18.09
N ALA A 52 19.30 -6.00 -17.77
CA ALA A 52 19.77 -6.16 -16.39
C ALA A 52 19.77 -4.85 -15.61
N ASP A 53 20.20 -3.75 -16.23
CA ASP A 53 20.25 -2.43 -15.58
C ASP A 53 18.85 -1.88 -15.32
N ASP A 54 17.95 -2.00 -16.30
CA ASP A 54 16.53 -1.63 -16.14
C ASP A 54 15.87 -2.47 -15.03
N PHE A 55 16.19 -3.76 -14.93
CA PHE A 55 15.61 -4.62 -13.91
C PHE A 55 16.12 -4.27 -12.50
N GLU A 56 17.41 -3.99 -12.36
CA GLU A 56 18.00 -3.54 -11.10
C GLU A 56 17.36 -2.23 -10.64
N GLN A 57 17.21 -1.24 -11.52
CA GLN A 57 16.52 0.00 -11.20
C GLN A 57 15.03 -0.24 -10.89
N PHE A 58 14.37 -1.17 -11.59
CA PHE A 58 13.00 -1.56 -11.28
C PHE A 58 12.88 -2.16 -9.87
N CYS A 59 13.85 -2.96 -9.43
CA CYS A 59 13.91 -3.47 -8.05
C CYS A 59 14.17 -2.33 -7.04
N GLU A 60 15.06 -1.40 -7.36
CA GLU A 60 15.41 -0.28 -6.48
C GLU A 60 14.24 0.69 -6.23
N ILE A 61 13.39 0.93 -7.23
CA ILE A 61 12.17 1.75 -7.05
C ILE A 61 11.01 0.95 -6.42
N ASN A 62 11.08 -0.39 -6.44
CA ASN A 62 10.04 -1.28 -5.91
C ASN A 62 10.61 -2.23 -4.83
N LYS A 63 11.35 -1.70 -3.84
CA LYS A 63 12.08 -2.50 -2.83
C LYS A 63 11.23 -3.45 -2.00
N ALA A 64 10.00 -3.04 -1.66
CA ALA A 64 9.13 -3.86 -0.81
C ALA A 64 8.78 -5.22 -1.46
N PRO A 65 8.30 -5.28 -2.71
CA PRO A 65 8.07 -6.56 -3.39
C PRO A 65 9.31 -7.14 -4.08
N CYS A 66 10.33 -6.34 -4.40
CA CYS A 66 11.50 -6.77 -5.15
C CYS A 66 12.82 -6.39 -4.44
N PRO A 67 13.06 -6.85 -3.20
CA PRO A 67 14.32 -6.57 -2.52
C PRO A 67 15.46 -7.31 -3.24
N LEU A 68 16.35 -6.56 -3.89
CA LEU A 68 17.48 -7.13 -4.61
C LEU A 68 18.59 -7.51 -3.61
N LEU A 69 18.81 -8.81 -3.45
CA LEU A 69 19.83 -9.34 -2.54
C LEU A 69 21.22 -9.41 -3.18
N TYR A 70 21.27 -9.79 -4.46
CA TYR A 70 22.51 -10.02 -5.19
C TYR A 70 22.28 -9.89 -6.71
N ARG A 71 23.27 -9.34 -7.41
CA ARG A 71 23.36 -9.29 -8.87
C ARG A 71 24.67 -9.96 -9.29
N SER A 72 24.59 -10.99 -10.12
CA SER A 72 25.78 -11.66 -10.67
C SER A 72 26.40 -10.89 -11.84
N GLY A 73 27.64 -11.20 -12.18
CA GLY A 73 28.22 -10.80 -13.46
C GLY A 73 27.51 -11.43 -14.65
N VAL A 74 27.65 -10.83 -15.84
CA VAL A 74 27.11 -11.40 -17.08
C VAL A 74 27.79 -12.75 -17.37
N GLY A 75 26.99 -13.81 -17.49
CA GLY A 75 27.48 -15.18 -17.73
C GLY A 75 27.99 -15.90 -16.48
N GLU A 76 28.01 -15.23 -15.32
CA GLU A 76 28.31 -15.86 -14.05
C GLU A 76 27.11 -16.70 -13.58
N VAL A 77 27.35 -17.96 -13.24
CA VAL A 77 26.32 -18.91 -12.74
C VAL A 77 26.40 -19.13 -11.23
N THR A 78 27.32 -18.43 -10.58
CA THR A 78 27.59 -18.54 -9.14
C THR A 78 27.13 -17.27 -8.42
N ALA A 79 26.81 -17.41 -7.14
CA ALA A 79 26.52 -16.34 -6.20
C ALA A 79 27.42 -16.52 -4.97
N GLY A 80 28.74 -16.49 -5.19
CA GLY A 80 29.73 -16.95 -4.21
C GLY A 80 29.66 -16.26 -2.84
N SER A 81 29.21 -15.00 -2.78
CA SER A 81 28.99 -14.27 -1.53
C SER A 81 27.77 -14.77 -0.73
N PHE A 82 26.80 -15.39 -1.37
CA PHE A 82 25.58 -15.92 -0.76
C PHE A 82 25.57 -17.45 -0.66
N ALA A 83 26.31 -18.15 -1.53
CA ALA A 83 26.41 -19.60 -1.53
C ALA A 83 27.68 -20.04 -2.27
N SER A 84 28.59 -20.69 -1.55
CA SER A 84 29.94 -21.03 -2.05
C SER A 84 29.98 -22.09 -3.16
N ASP A 85 29.02 -23.01 -3.18
CA ASP A 85 28.87 -24.10 -4.18
C ASP A 85 27.65 -23.90 -5.10
N SER A 86 27.18 -22.64 -5.17
CA SER A 86 26.03 -22.26 -5.99
C SER A 86 26.27 -22.58 -7.46
N ASP A 87 25.23 -23.06 -8.13
CA ASP A 87 25.19 -23.15 -9.58
C ASP A 87 23.73 -22.96 -9.99
N VAL A 88 23.42 -21.82 -10.60
CA VAL A 88 22.07 -21.48 -11.07
C VAL A 88 21.84 -21.89 -12.53
N SER A 89 22.81 -22.55 -13.17
CA SER A 89 22.63 -23.10 -14.50
C SER A 89 21.56 -24.19 -14.49
N SER A 90 20.70 -24.20 -15.51
CA SER A 90 19.68 -25.23 -15.66
C SER A 90 20.00 -26.16 -16.82
N LYS A 91 19.80 -27.46 -16.61
CA LYS A 91 19.69 -28.48 -17.67
C LYS A 91 18.24 -28.83 -17.99
N HIS A 92 17.27 -28.37 -17.19
CA HIS A 92 15.85 -28.70 -17.28
C HIS A 92 15.02 -27.40 -17.23
N LEU A 93 14.59 -26.96 -18.41
CA LEU A 93 13.69 -25.80 -18.55
C LEU A 93 12.26 -26.32 -18.71
N LYS A 94 11.35 -25.87 -17.86
CA LYS A 94 9.91 -26.08 -18.03
C LYS A 94 9.25 -24.74 -18.27
N GLU A 95 8.39 -24.66 -19.28
CA GLU A 95 7.54 -23.49 -19.48
C GLU A 95 6.63 -23.32 -18.26
N LEU A 96 6.69 -22.14 -17.65
CA LEU A 96 5.77 -21.78 -16.59
C LEU A 96 4.39 -21.55 -17.23
N GLN A 97 3.45 -22.47 -17.01
CA GLN A 97 2.04 -22.20 -17.27
C GLN A 97 1.57 -21.15 -16.27
N CYS A 98 0.89 -20.13 -16.80
CA CYS A 98 0.62 -18.85 -16.15
C CYS A 98 -0.22 -19.00 -14.89
N ILE A 99 -0.02 -18.08 -13.96
CA ILE A 99 -0.75 -18.02 -12.71
C ILE A 99 -1.24 -16.59 -12.50
N ASN A 100 -2.50 -16.46 -12.05
CA ASN A 100 -3.29 -15.23 -12.06
C ASN A 100 -2.84 -14.23 -10.99
N VAL A 101 -3.41 -13.02 -11.04
CA VAL A 101 -2.90 -11.77 -10.44
C VAL A 101 -3.92 -11.04 -9.55
N TYR A 102 -3.59 -10.86 -8.26
CA TYR A 102 -4.36 -10.06 -7.33
C TYR A 102 -3.96 -8.60 -7.49
N ASN A 103 -4.77 -7.88 -8.25
CA ASN A 103 -4.54 -6.51 -8.69
C ASN A 103 -4.67 -5.50 -7.54
N GLN A 104 -3.82 -4.45 -7.51
CA GLN A 104 -4.17 -3.03 -7.24
C GLN A 104 -3.16 -2.18 -6.45
N HIS A 105 -1.87 -2.52 -6.42
CA HIS A 105 -0.83 -1.48 -6.32
C HIS A 105 0.01 -1.52 -7.58
N THR A 106 -0.21 -0.55 -8.47
CA THR A 106 0.62 -0.35 -9.66
C THR A 106 2.02 -0.04 -9.19
N LEU A 107 2.94 -0.98 -9.40
CA LEU A 107 4.36 -0.74 -9.22
C LEU A 107 4.81 0.38 -10.15
N TYR A 108 5.90 1.05 -9.77
CA TYR A 108 6.54 1.95 -10.71
C TYR A 108 7.04 1.13 -11.90
N THR A 109 6.56 1.46 -13.09
CA THR A 109 6.96 0.82 -14.33
C THR A 109 8.30 1.38 -14.79
N LEU A 110 9.19 0.53 -15.29
CA LEU A 110 10.48 0.97 -15.83
C LEU A 110 10.88 0.12 -17.03
N GLY A 111 11.22 0.77 -18.15
CA GLY A 111 11.58 0.09 -19.38
C GLY A 111 10.49 -0.90 -19.81
N SER A 112 10.88 -2.17 -19.96
CA SER A 112 9.96 -3.27 -20.33
C SER A 112 9.26 -3.93 -19.13
N PHE A 113 9.54 -3.46 -17.91
CA PHE A 113 9.02 -4.02 -16.66
C PHE A 113 7.75 -3.28 -16.22
N SER A 114 6.62 -3.98 -16.30
CA SER A 114 5.31 -3.49 -15.89
C SER A 114 4.45 -4.66 -15.44
N CYS A 115 4.23 -4.75 -14.14
CA CYS A 115 3.37 -5.75 -13.54
C CYS A 115 2.75 -5.20 -12.24
N PRO A 116 1.62 -5.75 -11.80
CA PRO A 116 1.09 -5.47 -10.48
C PRO A 116 1.91 -6.16 -9.38
N MET A 117 1.85 -5.60 -8.17
CA MET A 117 2.42 -6.21 -6.98
C MET A 117 1.73 -7.55 -6.66
N VAL A 118 2.50 -8.60 -6.41
CA VAL A 118 2.00 -9.86 -5.85
C VAL A 118 2.09 -9.81 -4.34
N VAL A 119 1.05 -10.30 -3.67
CA VAL A 119 0.96 -10.31 -2.21
C VAL A 119 0.81 -11.74 -1.69
N SER A 120 1.42 -12.01 -0.55
CA SER A 120 1.22 -13.23 0.23
C SER A 120 0.30 -12.91 1.40
N MET A 121 -0.66 -13.81 1.68
CA MET A 121 -1.65 -13.62 2.73
C MET A 121 -1.45 -14.63 3.85
N ARG A 122 -1.53 -14.18 5.11
CA ARG A 122 -1.60 -15.06 6.28
C ARG A 122 -2.80 -14.67 7.15
N PRO A 123 -3.65 -15.61 7.55
CA PRO A 123 -4.73 -15.33 8.48
C PRO A 123 -4.17 -15.22 9.91
N ILE A 124 -4.42 -14.11 10.58
CA ILE A 124 -3.90 -13.81 11.93
C ILE A 124 -5.04 -13.43 12.88
N LYS A 125 -4.97 -13.89 14.13
CA LYS A 125 -5.92 -13.47 15.17
C LYS A 125 -5.80 -11.97 15.44
N LYS A 126 -6.94 -11.30 15.60
CA LYS A 126 -7.01 -9.83 15.77
C LYS A 126 -6.03 -9.28 16.82
N ASP A 127 -5.89 -9.96 17.96
CA ASP A 127 -5.03 -9.61 19.08
C ASP A 127 -3.52 -9.83 18.83
N GLN A 128 -3.15 -10.54 17.75
CA GLN A 128 -1.76 -10.80 17.37
C GLN A 128 -1.29 -9.94 16.19
N ILE A 129 -2.18 -9.16 15.56
CA ILE A 129 -1.84 -8.36 14.37
C ILE A 129 -0.74 -7.35 14.68
N GLU A 130 -0.83 -6.62 15.79
CA GLU A 130 0.19 -5.63 16.16
C GLU A 130 1.57 -6.28 16.34
N LYS A 131 1.61 -7.46 16.98
CA LYS A 131 2.87 -8.21 17.11
C LYS A 131 3.41 -8.65 15.76
N ALA A 132 2.55 -9.13 14.85
CA ALA A 132 2.95 -9.50 13.50
C ALA A 132 3.55 -8.30 12.76
N VAL A 133 2.92 -7.12 12.84
CA VAL A 133 3.45 -5.87 12.27
C VAL A 133 4.84 -5.56 12.82
N VAL A 134 5.01 -5.55 14.16
CA VAL A 134 6.28 -5.21 14.79
C VAL A 134 7.39 -6.19 14.39
N VAL A 135 7.10 -7.49 14.44
CA VAL A 135 8.08 -8.53 14.11
C VAL A 135 8.47 -8.46 12.64
N THR A 136 7.52 -8.42 11.70
CA THR A 136 7.86 -8.50 10.27
C THR A 136 8.48 -7.22 9.74
N SER A 137 8.13 -6.05 10.30
CA SER A 137 8.70 -4.76 9.88
C SER A 137 10.20 -4.67 10.06
N ALA A 138 10.78 -5.39 11.03
CA ALA A 138 12.22 -5.45 11.24
C ALA A 138 12.97 -6.12 10.06
N TYR A 139 12.26 -6.92 9.25
CA TYR A 139 12.84 -7.72 8.16
C TYR A 139 12.41 -7.18 6.78
N ASN A 140 12.81 -5.94 6.45
CA ASN A 140 12.37 -5.22 5.24
C ASN A 140 12.84 -5.86 3.91
N SER A 141 13.96 -6.59 3.89
CA SER A 141 14.48 -7.28 2.70
C SER A 141 13.84 -8.65 2.43
N VAL A 142 12.80 -9.04 3.18
CA VAL A 142 12.05 -10.30 2.93
C VAL A 142 10.54 -10.06 2.83
N HIS A 143 9.88 -9.72 3.93
CA HIS A 143 8.44 -9.46 3.98
C HIS A 143 8.14 -8.03 4.41
N GLY A 144 8.95 -7.47 5.33
CA GLY A 144 8.75 -6.12 5.86
C GLY A 144 7.43 -5.93 6.58
N ALA A 145 7.00 -4.67 6.66
CA ALA A 145 5.68 -4.33 7.18
C ALA A 145 4.58 -4.89 6.26
N PRO A 146 3.42 -5.31 6.79
CA PRO A 146 2.27 -5.65 5.96
C PRO A 146 1.90 -4.48 5.03
N ILE A 147 1.63 -4.80 3.76
CA ILE A 147 1.16 -3.83 2.77
C ILE A 147 -0.35 -3.58 2.89
N HIS A 148 -1.09 -4.53 3.48
CA HIS A 148 -2.53 -4.39 3.74
C HIS A 148 -2.98 -5.27 4.91
N ILE A 149 -3.96 -4.80 5.68
CA ILE A 149 -4.49 -5.51 6.85
C ILE A 149 -6.02 -5.40 6.86
N GLY A 150 -6.69 -6.55 6.81
CA GLY A 150 -8.15 -6.61 6.84
C GLY A 150 -8.76 -6.76 5.45
N ASP A 151 -9.86 -6.06 5.17
CA ASP A 151 -10.73 -6.37 4.03
C ASP A 151 -9.97 -6.54 2.69
N PRO A 152 -9.92 -7.76 2.13
CA PRO A 152 -9.17 -8.07 0.90
C PRO A 152 -9.68 -7.30 -0.33
N THR A 153 -10.96 -6.92 -0.35
CA THR A 153 -11.57 -6.22 -1.50
C THR A 153 -10.96 -4.84 -1.73
N VAL A 154 -10.37 -4.25 -0.69
CA VAL A 154 -9.68 -2.95 -0.76
C VAL A 154 -8.47 -3.00 -1.68
N ILE A 155 -7.80 -4.15 -1.74
CA ILE A 155 -6.66 -4.41 -2.62
C ILE A 155 -7.06 -5.32 -3.79
N GLY A 156 -8.31 -5.22 -4.24
CA GLY A 156 -8.80 -5.96 -5.42
C GLY A 156 -9.01 -7.47 -5.24
N ILE A 157 -8.83 -8.02 -4.03
CA ILE A 157 -8.98 -9.44 -3.76
C ILE A 157 -10.44 -9.74 -3.40
N HIS A 158 -11.18 -10.33 -4.34
CA HIS A 158 -12.59 -10.65 -4.15
C HIS A 158 -12.86 -12.01 -3.50
N ASN A 159 -11.90 -12.93 -3.56
CA ASN A 159 -12.01 -14.25 -2.93
C ASN A 159 -10.65 -14.78 -2.50
N VAL A 160 -10.40 -14.71 -1.19
CA VAL A 160 -9.19 -15.19 -0.51
C VAL A 160 -9.06 -16.73 -0.51
N ASN A 161 -10.15 -17.46 -0.67
CA ASN A 161 -10.16 -18.93 -0.73
C ASN A 161 -9.83 -19.45 -2.14
N ARG A 162 -9.62 -18.56 -3.11
CA ARG A 162 -9.19 -18.90 -4.46
C ARG A 162 -7.87 -18.21 -4.79
N PRO A 163 -6.81 -18.46 -3.99
CA PRO A 163 -5.49 -17.90 -4.25
C PRO A 163 -5.05 -18.29 -5.65
N GLU A 164 -4.42 -17.34 -6.31
CA GLU A 164 -3.91 -17.57 -7.64
C GLU A 164 -2.71 -18.50 -7.56
N PHE A 165 -1.88 -18.31 -6.54
CA PHE A 165 -0.73 -19.15 -6.22
C PHE A 165 -0.88 -19.80 -4.84
N GLY A 166 -0.53 -21.08 -4.74
CA GLY A 166 -0.48 -21.80 -3.47
C GLY A 166 -1.82 -22.43 -3.08
N CYS A 167 -1.94 -22.76 -1.80
CA CYS A 167 -3.11 -23.46 -1.28
C CYS A 167 -4.13 -22.47 -0.71
N PRO A 168 -5.44 -22.67 -0.96
CA PRO A 168 -6.51 -21.98 -0.24
C PRO A 168 -6.27 -22.03 1.27
N SER A 169 -6.51 -20.91 1.94
CA SER A 169 -6.44 -20.82 3.39
C SER A 169 -7.84 -20.55 3.93
N ASP A 170 -8.35 -21.40 4.81
CA ASP A 170 -9.57 -21.09 5.54
C ASP A 170 -9.27 -19.99 6.57
N ILE A 171 -9.93 -18.85 6.40
CA ILE A 171 -9.73 -17.68 7.25
C ILE A 171 -10.58 -17.76 8.51
N GLY A 172 -11.77 -18.37 8.47
CA GLY A 172 -12.73 -18.33 9.58
C GLY A 172 -12.89 -16.92 10.19
N ASP A 173 -12.70 -16.83 11.51
CA ASP A 173 -12.76 -15.56 12.27
C ASP A 173 -11.43 -14.78 12.32
N LEU A 174 -10.41 -15.24 11.59
CA LEU A 174 -9.10 -14.59 11.54
C LEU A 174 -9.14 -13.39 10.58
N ILE A 175 -8.17 -12.50 10.73
CA ILE A 175 -8.01 -11.34 9.86
C ILE A 175 -6.95 -11.66 8.79
N PRO A 176 -7.25 -11.51 7.50
CA PRO A 176 -6.24 -11.63 6.46
C PRO A 176 -5.25 -10.47 6.54
N VAL A 177 -3.97 -10.80 6.58
CA VAL A 177 -2.86 -9.84 6.56
C VAL A 177 -2.00 -10.12 5.33
N PHE A 178 -1.64 -9.08 4.59
CA PHE A 178 -0.97 -9.18 3.30
C PHE A 178 0.42 -8.57 3.35
N TRP A 179 1.42 -9.27 2.81
CA TRP A 179 2.78 -8.79 2.61
C TRP A 179 3.14 -8.80 1.15
N ALA A 180 4.02 -7.90 0.74
CA ALA A 180 4.64 -7.95 -0.56
C ALA A 180 5.36 -9.29 -0.75
N CYS A 181 5.26 -9.86 -1.94
CA CYS A 181 5.82 -11.17 -2.28
C CYS A 181 6.84 -11.04 -3.41
N GLY A 182 8.00 -11.66 -3.24
CA GLY A 182 9.07 -11.65 -4.24
C GLY A 182 8.74 -12.36 -5.55
N VAL A 183 7.62 -13.10 -5.65
CA VAL A 183 7.05 -13.58 -6.93
C VAL A 183 6.71 -12.42 -7.87
N THR A 184 6.54 -11.20 -7.34
CA THR A 184 6.44 -9.96 -8.13
C THR A 184 7.60 -9.83 -9.12
N SER A 185 8.83 -10.15 -8.69
CA SER A 185 10.01 -10.11 -9.56
C SER A 185 9.89 -11.07 -10.75
N SER A 186 9.33 -12.27 -10.55
CA SER A 186 9.07 -13.24 -11.61
C SER A 186 8.02 -12.74 -12.61
N LEU A 187 6.99 -12.03 -12.14
CA LEU A 187 6.00 -11.40 -13.03
C LEU A 187 6.59 -10.22 -13.81
N ALA A 188 7.45 -9.42 -13.18
CA ALA A 188 8.15 -8.33 -13.86
C ALA A 188 9.04 -8.88 -14.98
N VAL A 189 9.88 -9.88 -14.69
CA VAL A 189 10.73 -10.54 -15.69
C VAL A 189 9.90 -11.05 -16.87
N ARG A 190 8.73 -11.63 -16.58
CA ARG A 190 7.81 -12.10 -17.60
C ARG A 190 7.19 -10.97 -18.43
N SER A 191 6.90 -9.81 -17.84
CA SER A 191 6.33 -8.66 -18.56
C SER A 191 7.28 -8.13 -19.63
N ALA A 192 8.59 -8.31 -19.45
CA ALA A 192 9.60 -7.92 -20.43
C ALA A 192 9.54 -8.76 -21.72
N LYS A 193 8.79 -9.87 -21.74
CA LYS A 193 8.54 -10.74 -22.91
C LYS A 193 9.83 -11.19 -23.63
N SER A 194 10.94 -11.27 -22.89
CA SER A 194 12.20 -11.77 -23.43
C SER A 194 12.18 -13.31 -23.45
N PRO A 195 12.52 -13.94 -24.60
CA PRO A 195 12.53 -15.40 -24.73
C PRO A 195 13.64 -16.07 -23.92
N LEU A 196 14.62 -15.31 -23.42
CA LEU A 196 15.78 -15.80 -22.67
C LEU A 196 15.73 -15.35 -21.20
N SER A 197 14.54 -15.30 -20.62
CA SER A 197 14.37 -14.96 -19.21
C SER A 197 13.82 -16.13 -18.42
N PHE A 198 14.41 -16.39 -17.26
CA PHE A 198 14.11 -17.53 -16.41
C PHE A 198 13.88 -17.09 -14.97
N SER A 199 13.10 -17.87 -14.24
CA SER A 199 12.88 -17.70 -12.81
C SER A 199 12.72 -19.07 -12.17
N HIS A 200 12.71 -19.11 -10.84
CA HIS A 200 12.44 -20.29 -10.07
C HIS A 200 10.95 -20.67 -10.10
N TYR A 201 10.64 -21.95 -9.84
CA TYR A 201 9.26 -22.39 -9.66
C TYR A 201 8.71 -21.85 -8.31
N PRO A 202 7.44 -21.41 -8.22
CA PRO A 202 6.89 -20.91 -6.97
C PRO A 202 7.05 -21.91 -5.81
N GLY A 203 7.68 -21.44 -4.74
CA GLY A 203 7.98 -22.25 -3.56
C GLY A 203 9.25 -23.09 -3.65
N SER A 204 9.99 -23.08 -4.78
CA SER A 204 11.29 -23.72 -4.97
C SER A 204 12.40 -22.66 -5.01
N MET A 205 12.66 -22.02 -3.87
CA MET A 205 13.58 -20.88 -3.75
C MET A 205 15.05 -21.32 -3.69
N PHE A 206 15.96 -20.39 -3.97
CA PHE A 206 17.41 -20.61 -3.83
C PHE A 206 17.84 -20.50 -2.37
N ILE A 207 18.43 -21.56 -1.80
CA ILE A 207 18.88 -21.59 -0.41
C ILE A 207 20.29 -21.01 -0.30
N CYS A 208 20.48 -20.00 0.55
CA CYS A 208 21.77 -19.34 0.79
C CYS A 208 22.53 -19.97 1.98
N ASP A 209 23.85 -19.76 2.02
CA ASP A 209 24.73 -20.08 3.15
C ASP A 209 24.61 -19.05 4.29
N VAL A 210 24.12 -17.86 3.99
CA VAL A 210 23.93 -16.76 4.94
C VAL A 210 22.66 -17.00 5.76
N THR A 211 22.76 -16.86 7.09
CA THR A 211 21.59 -16.91 7.96
C THR A 211 20.76 -15.63 7.89
N VAL A 212 19.46 -15.70 8.22
CA VAL A 212 18.60 -14.52 8.28
C VAL A 212 19.16 -13.50 9.27
N ASP A 213 19.61 -13.94 10.45
CA ASP A 213 20.14 -13.06 11.49
C ASP A 213 21.46 -12.37 11.08
N GLU A 214 22.38 -13.09 10.43
CA GLU A 214 23.63 -12.50 9.90
C GLU A 214 23.35 -11.45 8.83
N TYR A 215 22.40 -11.73 7.93
CA TYR A 215 22.00 -10.81 6.88
C TYR A 215 21.49 -9.49 7.46
N PHE A 216 20.53 -9.54 8.41
CA PHE A 216 19.95 -8.34 9.01
C PHE A 216 20.86 -7.63 10.03
N THR A 217 21.92 -8.29 10.49
CA THR A 217 22.99 -7.63 11.27
C THR A 217 23.79 -6.65 10.42
N THR A 218 24.07 -7.03 9.17
CA THR A 218 24.85 -6.23 8.21
C THR A 218 23.99 -5.32 7.33
N HIS A 219 22.72 -5.68 7.11
CA HIS A 219 21.75 -4.96 6.29
C HIS A 219 20.57 -4.51 7.16
N LYS A 220 20.79 -3.48 7.98
CA LYS A 220 19.74 -2.94 8.85
C LYS A 220 18.63 -2.30 8.02
N ALA A 221 17.41 -2.39 8.52
CA ALA A 221 16.25 -1.81 7.86
C ALA A 221 16.40 -0.29 7.66
N GLU A 222 15.96 0.22 6.50
CA GLU A 222 16.09 1.63 6.12
C GLU A 222 15.37 2.58 7.10
N HIS A 223 14.28 2.11 7.70
CA HIS A 223 13.51 2.87 8.70
C HIS A 223 14.23 2.98 10.06
N GLY A 224 15.38 2.33 10.23
CA GLY A 224 16.27 2.52 11.36
C GLY A 224 15.67 2.08 12.69
N LYS A 225 15.38 3.05 13.57
CA LYS A 225 14.79 2.83 14.91
C LYS A 225 13.30 3.15 14.97
N GLU A 226 12.68 3.40 13.82
CA GLU A 226 11.25 3.68 13.77
C GLU A 226 10.45 2.48 14.27
N GLU A 227 9.53 2.74 15.19
CA GLU A 227 8.65 1.70 15.73
C GLU A 227 7.33 1.72 14.97
N PRO A 228 6.97 0.64 14.25
CA PRO A 228 5.67 0.55 13.60
C PRO A 228 4.57 0.35 14.65
N ARG A 229 3.46 1.04 14.48
CA ARG A 229 2.26 0.97 15.33
C ARG A 229 1.06 0.67 14.46
N LEU A 230 0.18 -0.20 14.98
CA LEU A 230 -1.07 -0.54 14.32
C LEU A 230 -2.11 0.55 14.60
N VAL A 231 -2.77 1.04 13.55
CA VAL A 231 -3.88 1.98 13.64
C VAL A 231 -5.12 1.33 13.05
N THR A 232 -6.09 0.99 13.89
CA THR A 232 -7.38 0.43 13.45
C THR A 232 -8.24 1.51 12.82
N LEU A 233 -8.65 1.32 11.57
CA LEU A 233 -9.48 2.26 10.80
C LEU A 233 -10.96 1.89 10.82
N ALA A 234 -11.28 0.59 10.87
CA ALA A 234 -12.64 0.09 10.99
C ALA A 234 -12.66 -1.28 11.66
N ASP A 235 -13.65 -1.52 12.53
CA ASP A 235 -13.85 -2.81 13.17
C ASP A 235 -14.99 -3.63 12.53
N HIS A 236 -16.01 -2.97 11.95
CA HIS A 236 -17.20 -3.58 11.38
C HIS A 236 -17.67 -2.81 10.13
N PRO A 237 -18.25 -3.46 9.09
CA PRO A 237 -18.50 -4.90 8.95
C PRO A 237 -17.25 -5.72 8.61
N ASN A 238 -16.22 -5.14 7.99
CA ASN A 238 -14.95 -5.84 7.83
C ASN A 238 -13.82 -5.01 8.42
N TYR A 239 -12.97 -5.66 9.22
CA TYR A 239 -11.82 -5.07 9.86
C TYR A 239 -10.90 -4.41 8.82
N LEU A 240 -10.35 -3.24 9.16
CA LEU A 240 -9.36 -2.53 8.36
C LEU A 240 -8.39 -1.84 9.31
N ALA A 241 -7.09 -2.02 9.06
CA ALA A 241 -6.06 -1.34 9.82
C ALA A 241 -4.91 -0.90 8.92
N SER A 242 -4.13 0.04 9.41
CA SER A 242 -2.92 0.54 8.77
C SER A 242 -1.75 0.49 9.74
N VAL A 243 -0.54 0.62 9.22
CA VAL A 243 0.68 0.81 10.01
C VAL A 243 1.10 2.26 9.92
N CYS A 244 1.51 2.85 11.04
CA CYS A 244 2.09 4.19 11.12
C CYS A 244 3.32 4.14 12.03
N SER A 245 4.35 4.95 11.77
CA SER A 245 5.49 5.01 12.68
C SER A 245 5.15 5.80 13.94
N ALA A 246 5.76 5.44 15.08
CA ALA A 246 5.58 6.16 16.33
C ALA A 246 5.97 7.65 16.20
N SER A 247 6.99 7.96 15.38
CA SER A 247 7.39 9.35 15.13
C SER A 247 6.35 10.12 14.32
N ALA A 248 5.71 9.49 13.33
CA ALA A 248 4.63 10.08 12.55
C ALA A 248 3.39 10.32 13.40
N MET A 249 2.99 9.35 14.24
CA MET A 249 1.91 9.51 15.21
C MET A 249 2.16 10.71 16.13
N THR A 250 3.37 10.81 16.71
CA THR A 250 3.75 11.92 17.59
C THR A 250 3.66 13.28 16.88
N LYS A 251 4.03 13.37 15.60
CA LYS A 251 3.91 14.61 14.81
C LYS A 251 2.45 14.97 14.55
N ILE A 252 1.62 13.98 14.23
CA ILE A 252 0.18 14.15 14.01
C ILE A 252 -0.51 14.63 15.30
N ASP A 253 -0.18 14.04 16.44
CA ASP A 253 -0.72 14.44 17.75
C ASP A 253 -0.32 15.88 18.10
N LYS A 254 0.95 16.26 17.88
CA LYS A 254 1.40 17.65 18.07
C LYS A 254 0.67 18.63 17.16
N LEU A 255 0.40 18.26 15.91
CA LEU A 255 -0.37 19.09 14.98
C LEU A 255 -1.80 19.27 15.49
N ALA A 256 -2.43 18.20 15.95
CA ALA A 256 -3.77 18.25 16.55
C ALA A 256 -3.80 19.18 17.78
N GLU A 257 -2.76 19.15 18.62
CA GLU A 257 -2.64 20.07 19.76
C GLU A 257 -2.56 21.53 19.31
N ILE A 258 -1.74 21.84 18.29
CA ILE A 258 -1.59 23.20 17.76
C ILE A 258 -2.92 23.71 17.20
N LEU A 259 -3.62 22.89 16.41
CA LEU A 259 -4.93 23.24 15.85
C LEU A 259 -5.97 23.49 16.94
N TRP A 260 -5.89 22.76 18.06
CA TRP A 260 -6.83 22.90 19.17
C TRP A 260 -6.53 24.07 20.12
N ARG A 261 -5.29 24.57 20.19
CA ARG A 261 -4.89 25.72 21.04
C ARG A 261 -5.45 27.09 20.57
N SER A 262 -6.66 27.11 20.00
CA SER A 262 -7.34 28.33 19.60
C SER A 262 -7.67 29.20 20.83
N PRO A 263 -7.50 30.55 20.77
CA PRO A 263 -7.62 31.45 21.94
C PRO A 263 -9.00 31.54 22.59
N ARG A 264 -10.02 30.84 22.06
CA ARG A 264 -11.43 30.99 22.47
C ARG A 264 -11.90 30.00 23.54
N GLN A 265 -11.06 29.08 24.01
CA GLN A 265 -11.45 28.14 25.08
C GLN A 265 -10.39 28.04 26.18
N VAL A 266 -10.37 29.07 27.03
CA VAL A 266 -9.83 28.96 28.39
C VAL A 266 -10.88 28.21 29.22
N GLY A 267 -10.65 26.93 29.53
CA GLY A 267 -11.49 26.24 30.53
C GLY A 267 -11.64 24.71 30.44
N VAL A 268 -11.20 24.02 29.39
CA VAL A 268 -11.29 22.54 29.36
C VAL A 268 -9.95 21.94 29.79
N SER A 269 -9.90 21.59 31.06
CA SER A 269 -8.82 20.89 31.75
C SER A 269 -8.62 19.46 31.23
N ASN A 270 -7.35 19.04 31.23
CA ASN A 270 -6.83 17.67 31.15
C ASN A 270 -6.17 17.20 29.83
N GLY A 271 -5.42 18.03 29.11
CA GLY A 271 -4.27 17.60 28.29
C GLY A 271 -4.49 16.49 27.24
N HIS A 272 -5.75 16.11 26.96
CA HIS A 272 -6.16 15.12 25.98
C HIS A 272 -6.89 15.87 24.89
N LEU A 273 -6.54 15.55 23.64
CA LEU A 273 -7.27 16.07 22.49
C LEU A 273 -8.74 15.65 22.61
N PRO A 274 -9.71 16.55 22.40
CA PRO A 274 -11.14 16.24 22.54
C PRO A 274 -11.63 15.17 21.55
N PHE A 275 -10.81 14.83 20.56
CA PHE A 275 -11.12 13.86 19.50
C PHE A 275 -10.43 12.50 19.69
N GLY A 276 -9.67 12.28 20.77
CA GLY A 276 -8.93 11.03 20.98
C GLY A 276 -8.08 10.65 19.77
N ASP A 277 -8.21 9.39 19.32
CA ASP A 277 -7.49 8.87 18.14
C ASP A 277 -8.14 9.23 16.79
N ALA A 278 -9.26 9.98 16.78
CA ALA A 278 -9.99 10.27 15.56
C ALA A 278 -9.18 11.10 14.56
N PHE A 279 -8.39 12.06 15.04
CA PHE A 279 -7.53 12.88 14.16
C PHE A 279 -6.49 12.02 13.45
N LEU A 280 -5.84 11.10 14.18
CA LEU A 280 -4.91 10.13 13.60
C LEU A 280 -5.61 9.21 12.59
N LYS A 281 -6.78 8.66 12.94
CA LYS A 281 -7.56 7.80 12.03
C LYS A 281 -7.94 8.53 10.74
N ILE A 282 -8.36 9.79 10.83
CA ILE A 282 -8.69 10.62 9.66
C ILE A 282 -7.44 10.85 8.81
N ALA A 283 -6.32 11.25 9.42
CA ALA A 283 -5.07 11.49 8.70
C ALA A 283 -4.59 10.23 7.96
N VAL A 284 -4.62 9.07 8.63
CA VAL A 284 -4.25 7.79 8.03
C VAL A 284 -5.23 7.39 6.92
N ARG A 285 -6.53 7.57 7.11
CA ARG A 285 -7.53 7.25 6.07
C ARG A 285 -7.36 8.14 4.83
N LEU A 286 -7.15 9.44 5.02
CA LEU A 286 -6.86 10.37 3.92
C LEU A 286 -5.55 10.04 3.21
N SER A 287 -4.54 9.53 3.94
CA SER A 287 -3.30 9.05 3.34
C SER A 287 -3.53 7.90 2.35
N HIS A 288 -4.41 6.95 2.68
CA HIS A 288 -4.77 5.82 1.81
C HIS A 288 -5.75 6.16 0.68
N ALA A 289 -6.50 7.26 0.80
CA ALA A 289 -7.51 7.64 -0.19
C ALA A 289 -6.88 7.95 -1.56
N SER A 290 -7.25 7.22 -2.61
CA SER A 290 -6.89 7.56 -3.99
C SER A 290 -7.72 8.70 -4.56
N SER A 291 -8.96 8.83 -4.07
CA SER A 291 -9.87 9.89 -4.45
C SER A 291 -10.56 10.48 -3.23
N ILE A 292 -10.80 11.79 -3.29
CA ILE A 292 -11.34 12.58 -2.20
C ILE A 292 -12.46 13.45 -2.74
N VAL A 293 -13.62 13.34 -2.10
CA VAL A 293 -14.74 14.26 -2.30
C VAL A 293 -14.70 15.30 -1.19
N ILE A 294 -14.72 16.57 -1.56
CA ILE A 294 -14.84 17.69 -0.63
C ILE A 294 -16.22 18.29 -0.82
N CYS A 295 -17.10 18.15 0.18
CA CYS A 295 -18.39 18.81 0.19
C CYS A 295 -18.19 20.23 0.71
N PHE A 296 -18.44 21.21 -0.15
CA PHE A 296 -18.26 22.63 0.15
C PHE A 296 -19.62 23.32 0.20
N LEU A 297 -20.09 23.57 1.42
CA LEU A 297 -21.35 24.25 1.70
C LEU A 297 -21.09 25.76 1.82
N HIS A 298 -21.30 26.53 0.75
CA HIS A 298 -21.35 27.99 0.86
C HIS A 298 -22.49 28.58 0.03
N GLU A 299 -23.57 28.95 0.71
CA GLU A 299 -24.83 29.33 0.07
C GLU A 299 -24.87 30.76 -0.49
N ASN A 300 -23.98 31.71 -0.13
CA ASN A 300 -24.25 33.14 -0.46
C ASN A 300 -23.08 34.08 -0.84
N GLU A 301 -21.79 33.82 -0.54
CA GLU A 301 -20.75 34.83 -0.87
C GLU A 301 -20.08 34.66 -2.23
N ILE A 302 -20.12 33.48 -2.85
CA ILE A 302 -19.50 33.29 -4.19
C ILE A 302 -20.21 34.14 -5.25
N LEU A 303 -21.53 34.35 -5.08
CA LEU A 303 -22.38 35.05 -6.04
C LEU A 303 -22.49 36.56 -5.83
N SER A 304 -22.13 37.09 -4.64
CA SER A 304 -22.49 38.47 -4.26
C SER A 304 -21.39 39.51 -4.43
N THR A 305 -20.11 39.14 -4.64
CA THR A 305 -19.06 40.16 -4.78
C THR A 305 -18.04 39.84 -5.89
N GLN A 306 -17.96 40.72 -6.89
CA GLN A 306 -16.77 40.92 -7.74
C GLN A 306 -15.51 41.32 -6.95
N ARG A 307 -15.61 41.47 -5.62
CA ARG A 307 -14.50 41.62 -4.70
C ARG A 307 -14.34 40.33 -3.91
N ALA A 308 -13.20 39.68 -4.13
CA ALA A 308 -12.70 38.59 -3.32
C ALA A 308 -12.54 39.03 -1.85
N SER A 309 -13.54 38.79 -1.01
CA SER A 309 -13.24 38.42 0.37
C SER A 309 -12.93 36.93 0.34
N THR A 310 -11.67 36.59 0.61
CA THR A 310 -11.24 35.22 0.83
C THR A 310 -11.82 34.78 2.17
N SER A 311 -13.06 34.31 2.19
CA SER A 311 -13.62 33.69 3.39
C SER A 311 -12.72 32.53 3.82
N ASP A 312 -12.61 32.31 5.13
CA ASP A 312 -11.76 31.26 5.70
C ASP A 312 -12.05 29.89 5.07
N GLY A 313 -13.32 29.65 4.69
CA GLY A 313 -13.74 28.43 3.98
C GLY A 313 -13.09 28.25 2.61
N ILE A 314 -13.02 29.30 1.78
CA ILE A 314 -12.38 29.22 0.46
C ILE A 314 -10.87 28.99 0.62
N LEU A 315 -10.22 29.67 1.57
CA LEU A 315 -8.79 29.46 1.84
C LEU A 315 -8.51 28.04 2.32
N ALA A 316 -9.35 27.51 3.22
CA ALA A 316 -9.24 26.13 3.69
C ALA A 316 -9.43 25.11 2.54
N LEU A 317 -10.42 25.35 1.66
CA LEU A 317 -10.64 24.52 0.47
C LEU A 317 -9.41 24.54 -0.44
N LEU A 318 -8.89 25.72 -0.78
CA LEU A 318 -7.72 25.85 -1.64
C LEU A 318 -6.49 25.16 -1.03
N ALA A 319 -6.27 25.29 0.28
CA ALA A 319 -5.18 24.61 0.98
C ALA A 319 -5.31 23.09 0.91
N LEU A 320 -6.51 22.54 1.12
CA LEU A 320 -6.76 21.10 1.01
C LEU A 320 -6.58 20.58 -0.42
N VAL A 321 -7.09 21.31 -1.42
CA VAL A 321 -6.91 20.96 -2.83
C VAL A 321 -5.43 20.93 -3.19
N LYS A 322 -4.65 21.96 -2.79
CA LYS A 322 -3.18 21.97 -2.99
C LYS A 322 -2.53 20.75 -2.34
N ALA A 323 -2.86 20.46 -1.08
CA ALA A 323 -2.27 19.33 -0.35
C ALA A 323 -2.58 17.98 -1.02
N PHE A 324 -3.83 17.77 -1.45
CA PHE A 324 -4.23 16.53 -2.10
C PHE A 324 -3.68 16.38 -3.52
N GLN A 325 -3.54 17.48 -4.27
CA GLN A 325 -2.88 17.47 -5.57
C GLN A 325 -1.38 17.18 -5.46
N ALA A 326 -0.70 17.71 -4.45
CA ALA A 326 0.71 17.38 -4.18
C ALA A 326 0.90 15.88 -3.85
N LEU A 327 -0.15 15.21 -3.38
CA LEU A 327 -0.19 13.76 -3.16
C LEU A 327 -0.76 12.98 -4.36
N HIS A 328 -0.93 13.63 -5.52
CA HIS A 328 -1.50 13.07 -6.74
C HIS A 328 -2.87 12.39 -6.57
N LYS A 329 -3.69 12.90 -5.65
CA LYS A 329 -5.04 12.36 -5.38
C LYS A 329 -6.06 12.97 -6.35
N LYS A 330 -7.06 12.20 -6.72
CA LYS A 330 -8.23 12.71 -7.46
C LYS A 330 -9.11 13.51 -6.50
N VAL A 331 -9.38 14.77 -6.80
CA VAL A 331 -10.20 15.63 -5.93
C VAL A 331 -11.49 16.00 -6.66
N ARG A 332 -12.63 15.78 -6.02
CA ARG A 332 -13.94 16.23 -6.49
C ARG A 332 -14.54 17.15 -5.46
N ILE A 333 -15.03 18.30 -5.89
CA ILE A 333 -15.59 19.30 -4.99
C ILE A 333 -17.06 19.41 -5.29
N LEU A 334 -17.89 19.05 -4.32
CA LEU A 334 -19.34 19.06 -4.45
C LEU A 334 -19.87 20.36 -3.84
N THR A 335 -20.58 21.15 -4.65
CA THR A 335 -21.16 22.45 -4.24
C THR A 335 -22.56 22.60 -4.83
N GLN A 336 -23.45 23.30 -4.14
CA GLN A 336 -24.82 23.56 -4.66
C GLN A 336 -24.81 24.58 -5.81
N HIS A 337 -23.93 25.59 -5.76
CA HIS A 337 -23.90 26.69 -6.72
C HIS A 337 -22.47 27.16 -7.03
N GLY A 338 -22.33 27.97 -8.08
CA GLY A 338 -21.08 28.69 -8.38
C GLY A 338 -19.94 27.80 -8.89
N THR A 339 -20.26 26.65 -9.50
CA THR A 339 -19.30 25.64 -9.96
C THR A 339 -18.22 26.21 -10.88
N HIS A 340 -18.61 27.01 -11.88
CA HIS A 340 -17.69 27.62 -12.83
C HIS A 340 -16.70 28.57 -12.13
N LEU A 341 -17.21 29.49 -11.31
CA LEU A 341 -16.37 30.47 -10.60
C LEU A 341 -15.43 29.80 -9.60
N LEU A 342 -15.89 28.73 -8.93
CA LEU A 342 -15.06 27.96 -8.02
C LEU A 342 -13.95 27.21 -8.78
N GLN A 343 -14.28 26.58 -9.91
CA GLN A 343 -13.31 25.90 -10.77
C GLN A 343 -12.24 26.86 -11.30
N GLU A 344 -12.64 28.07 -11.73
CA GLU A 344 -11.71 29.12 -12.17
C GLU A 344 -10.74 29.52 -11.05
N LYS A 345 -11.26 29.78 -9.83
CA LYS A 345 -10.42 30.14 -8.67
C LYS A 345 -9.43 29.05 -8.31
N ILE A 346 -9.85 27.79 -8.32
CA ILE A 346 -8.97 26.65 -8.04
C ILE A 346 -7.90 26.53 -9.12
N THR A 347 -8.30 26.66 -10.38
CA THR A 347 -7.38 26.56 -11.53
C THR A 347 -6.32 27.66 -11.46
N ALA A 348 -6.71 28.90 -11.16
CA ALA A 348 -5.78 30.01 -10.97
C ALA A 348 -4.82 29.76 -9.80
N CYS A 349 -5.34 29.30 -8.65
CA CYS A 349 -4.55 29.05 -7.46
C CYS A 349 -3.55 27.88 -7.61
N LEU A 350 -3.89 26.86 -8.40
CA LEU A 350 -2.98 25.76 -8.72
C LEU A 350 -1.95 26.15 -9.78
N ALA A 351 -2.33 26.99 -10.76
CA ALA A 351 -1.42 27.51 -11.78
C ALA A 351 -0.30 28.40 -11.19
N GLU A 352 -0.61 29.20 -10.16
CA GLU A 352 0.39 30.00 -9.41
C GLU A 352 1.53 29.15 -8.83
N GLU A 353 1.23 27.90 -8.45
CA GLU A 353 2.17 26.96 -7.83
C GLU A 353 2.72 25.92 -8.83
N GLN A 354 2.40 26.04 -10.13
CA GLN A 354 2.75 25.06 -11.16
C GLN A 354 2.22 23.65 -10.89
N ILE A 355 1.07 23.54 -10.21
CA ILE A 355 0.40 22.27 -9.92
C ILE A 355 -0.63 21.98 -11.03
N THR A 356 -0.65 20.75 -11.54
CA THR A 356 -1.62 20.34 -12.56
C THR A 356 -3.04 20.29 -12.01
N THR A 357 -4.02 20.58 -12.87
CA THR A 357 -5.45 20.64 -12.51
C THR A 357 -6.23 19.41 -12.99
N ASP A 358 -5.58 18.50 -13.73
CA ASP A 358 -6.21 17.35 -14.41
C ASP A 358 -7.00 16.43 -13.46
N LEU A 359 -6.60 16.41 -12.19
CA LEU A 359 -7.21 15.55 -11.17
C LEU A 359 -8.27 16.28 -10.32
N VAL A 360 -8.54 17.57 -10.55
CA VAL A 360 -9.51 18.36 -9.78
C VAL A 360 -10.75 18.72 -10.61
N ARG A 361 -11.94 18.42 -10.09
CA ARG A 361 -13.20 18.86 -10.71
C ARG A 361 -14.20 19.36 -9.67
N VAL A 362 -14.87 20.45 -9.99
CA VAL A 362 -16.02 20.95 -9.25
C VAL A 362 -17.31 20.40 -9.88
N ILE A 363 -18.17 19.84 -9.05
CA ILE A 363 -19.43 19.18 -9.43
C ILE A 363 -20.57 19.91 -8.73
N GLU A 364 -21.62 20.21 -9.50
CA GLU A 364 -22.87 20.76 -8.97
C GLU A 364 -23.69 19.65 -8.32
N TRP A 365 -24.22 19.92 -7.13
CA TRP A 365 -25.22 19.07 -6.51
C TRP A 365 -26.52 19.10 -7.31
N ASP A 366 -27.11 17.94 -7.56
CA ASP A 366 -28.40 17.77 -8.23
C ASP A 366 -29.17 16.65 -7.53
N ASP A 367 -30.45 16.88 -7.25
CA ASP A 367 -31.36 15.90 -6.64
C ASP A 367 -31.80 14.81 -7.65
N SER A 368 -31.50 15.01 -8.93
CA SER A 368 -31.76 14.06 -10.01
C SER A 368 -30.44 13.43 -10.50
N TYR A 369 -30.38 12.09 -10.46
CA TYR A 369 -29.27 11.17 -10.77
C TYR A 369 -28.38 10.69 -9.61
N ASP A 370 -27.79 9.50 -9.82
CA ASP A 370 -26.84 8.87 -8.91
C ASP A 370 -25.53 9.66 -8.85
N VAL A 371 -25.52 10.66 -7.95
CA VAL A 371 -24.35 11.49 -7.66
C VAL A 371 -23.11 10.64 -7.33
N LYS A 372 -23.26 9.39 -6.86
CA LYS A 372 -22.14 8.48 -6.54
C LYS A 372 -21.29 8.17 -7.77
N GLU A 373 -21.90 7.95 -8.95
CA GLU A 373 -21.16 7.66 -10.20
C GLU A 373 -20.39 8.89 -10.73
N ARG A 374 -20.83 10.10 -10.39
CA ARG A 374 -20.16 11.35 -10.80
C ARG A 374 -19.09 11.80 -9.81
N LEU A 375 -19.27 11.50 -8.52
CA LEU A 375 -18.33 11.84 -7.45
C LEU A 375 -17.05 10.99 -7.50
N PHE A 376 -17.13 9.80 -8.06
CA PHE A 376 -16.00 8.88 -8.12
C PHE A 376 -15.91 8.29 -9.53
N ASP A 377 -14.85 8.64 -10.28
CA ASP A 377 -14.65 8.09 -11.61
C ASP A 377 -14.30 6.59 -11.52
N GLY A 378 -15.19 5.70 -11.97
CA GLY A 378 -14.93 4.27 -12.12
C GLY A 378 -15.38 3.41 -10.92
N LYS A 379 -14.68 2.30 -10.65
CA LYS A 379 -15.02 1.36 -9.57
C LYS A 379 -14.66 1.98 -8.21
N ILE A 380 -15.67 2.46 -7.49
CA ILE A 380 -15.52 3.14 -6.19
C ILE A 380 -15.02 2.16 -5.12
N ASN A 381 -14.02 2.57 -4.35
CA ASN A 381 -13.60 1.85 -3.16
C ASN A 381 -14.06 2.62 -1.91
N HIS A 382 -15.33 2.44 -1.56
CA HIS A 382 -15.99 3.13 -0.43
C HIS A 382 -15.27 3.02 0.93
N ARG A 383 -14.27 2.14 1.05
CA ARG A 383 -13.46 1.95 2.26
C ARG A 383 -12.25 2.88 2.35
N LEU A 384 -11.68 3.27 1.22
CA LEU A 384 -10.50 4.14 1.17
C LEU A 384 -10.82 5.52 0.61
N ASP A 385 -11.71 5.61 -0.37
CA ASP A 385 -12.18 6.88 -0.88
C ASP A 385 -12.84 7.68 0.25
N ALA A 386 -12.45 8.95 0.36
CA ALA A 386 -12.80 9.77 1.51
C ALA A 386 -13.73 10.91 1.10
N MET A 387 -14.78 11.12 1.89
CA MET A 387 -15.60 12.31 1.81
C MET A 387 -15.27 13.22 2.99
N VAL A 388 -14.91 14.47 2.69
CA VAL A 388 -14.58 15.50 3.66
C VAL A 388 -15.62 16.59 3.56
N ALA A 389 -16.38 16.82 4.62
CA ALA A 389 -17.29 17.95 4.70
C ALA A 389 -16.55 19.19 5.21
N LEU A 390 -16.53 20.25 4.41
CA LEU A 390 -16.08 21.58 4.80
C LEU A 390 -17.32 22.48 4.94
N GLN A 391 -17.71 22.73 6.19
CA GLN A 391 -18.84 23.59 6.50
C GLN A 391 -18.35 24.97 6.93
N SER A 392 -18.69 26.01 6.16
CA SER A 392 -18.59 27.40 6.62
C SER A 392 -19.96 27.82 7.14
N VAL A 393 -20.22 27.63 8.43
CA VAL A 393 -21.45 28.15 9.05
C VAL A 393 -21.28 29.63 9.32
N THR A 394 -21.91 30.47 8.50
CA THR A 394 -22.34 31.82 8.92
C THR A 394 -23.86 31.91 8.96
N LYS A 395 -24.52 30.96 9.65
CA LYS A 395 -25.88 31.18 10.18
C LYS A 395 -25.74 31.50 11.67
N THR A 396 -25.88 32.79 12.01
CA THR A 396 -26.01 33.28 13.39
C THR A 396 -27.24 32.66 14.06
N GLU A 397 -27.22 32.61 15.40
CA GLU A 397 -28.12 31.91 16.33
C GLU A 397 -29.65 32.07 16.15
N ASN A 398 -30.14 32.86 15.17
CA ASN A 398 -31.56 33.19 15.00
C ASN A 398 -32.25 32.65 13.75
N ASN A 399 -31.56 31.95 12.83
CA ASN A 399 -32.23 31.28 11.71
C ASN A 399 -32.26 29.77 11.95
N LYS A 400 -33.47 29.23 12.09
CA LYS A 400 -33.74 27.78 12.17
C LYS A 400 -33.02 27.08 11.00
N ARG A 401 -32.26 26.03 11.31
CA ARG A 401 -31.75 25.08 10.31
C ARG A 401 -32.93 24.57 9.51
N ASP A 402 -32.83 24.60 8.19
CA ASP A 402 -33.86 24.03 7.34
C ASP A 402 -33.63 22.52 7.28
N GLU A 403 -34.25 21.77 8.18
CA GLU A 403 -34.18 20.31 8.24
C GLU A 403 -34.69 19.63 6.96
N ASN A 404 -35.27 20.39 6.02
CA ASN A 404 -35.72 19.92 4.72
C ASN A 404 -34.72 20.17 3.57
N ASP A 405 -33.54 20.78 3.80
CA ASP A 405 -32.53 20.91 2.74
C ASP A 405 -32.02 19.50 2.32
N PRO A 406 -32.29 19.06 1.07
CA PRO A 406 -31.85 17.74 0.59
C PRO A 406 -30.34 17.52 0.68
N PHE A 407 -29.53 18.58 0.59
CA PHE A 407 -28.08 18.49 0.65
C PHE A 407 -27.55 18.36 2.10
N GLU A 408 -28.12 19.11 3.06
CA GLU A 408 -27.84 18.88 4.48
C GLU A 408 -28.29 17.46 4.89
N ARG A 409 -29.43 17.00 4.38
CA ARG A 409 -29.91 15.64 4.62
C ARG A 409 -28.98 14.58 4.02
N PHE A 410 -28.45 14.79 2.81
CA PHE A 410 -27.44 13.90 2.21
C PHE A 410 -26.19 13.77 3.09
N LEU A 411 -25.69 14.88 3.64
CA LEU A 411 -24.54 14.88 4.53
C LEU A 411 -24.82 14.19 5.88
N GLN A 412 -26.04 14.34 6.41
CA GLN A 412 -26.46 13.71 7.66
C GLN A 412 -26.75 12.21 7.52
N GLU A 413 -27.31 11.78 6.39
CA GLU A 413 -27.65 10.38 6.13
C GLU A 413 -26.41 9.50 5.86
N GLY A 414 -25.24 10.09 5.56
CA GLY A 414 -23.94 9.40 5.56
C GLY A 414 -23.87 8.12 4.73
N LYS A 415 -24.55 8.07 3.57
CA LYS A 415 -24.71 6.88 2.72
C LYS A 415 -23.68 6.71 1.61
#